data_AF-A0AAV5SEF7-F1
#
_entry.id   AF-A0AAV5SEF7-F1
#
_cell.length_a   1.000
_cell.length_b   1.000
_cell.length_c   1.000
_cell.angle_alpha   90.00
_cell.angle_beta   90.00
_cell.angle_gamma   90.00
#
_symmetry.space_group_name_H-M   'P 1'
#
loop_
_entity.id
_entity.type
_entity.pdbx_description
1 polymer ?
#
loop_
_entity_poly.entity_id
_entity_poly.type
_entity_poly.pdbx_seq_one_letter_code
_entity_poly.pdbx_strand_id
1 'polypeptide(L)'
;GIEETTNEKVERLFRLNKRNARSRSLDTRQQESSKSQRPVGGSQSAKFPKTASNRYATTRIRHPPEGSHLKKASCQSGLSPEQKRILETCWVKASSKQIRKATEDIFAAILNHDRSLAVMFRLDDVPINRIRENQAFKKHAANFALVLDLVIKNIPDNVDSCCQALQALGGQHVSLRDRGFDSIYWDIFTDHFENNPPATFKTDVDREGWSAMILFILAQMKLGFRQVDRKPDRLSVTALYQ
;
A
#
# COMPACT_ATOMS: atom_id res chain seq x y z
N GLY A 1 0.16 -24.11 20.36
CA GLY A 1 0.65 -23.15 19.36
C GLY A 1 -0.55 -22.40 18.84
N ILE A 2 -0.60 -21.09 19.01
CA ILE A 2 -1.74 -20.27 18.61
C ILE A 2 -1.54 -19.90 17.14
N GLU A 3 -2.47 -20.31 16.27
CA GLU A 3 -2.48 -19.91 14.87
C GLU A 3 -2.63 -18.40 14.75
N GLU A 4 -1.68 -17.78 14.06
CA GLU A 4 -1.67 -16.35 13.79
C GLU A 4 -2.77 -16.00 12.78
N THR A 5 -3.67 -15.09 13.15
CA THR A 5 -4.82 -14.70 12.34
C THR A 5 -4.39 -13.95 11.08
N THR A 6 -5.15 -14.07 9.99
CA THR A 6 -4.81 -13.46 8.68
C THR A 6 -4.60 -11.93 8.78
N ASN A 7 -5.30 -11.25 9.69
CA ASN A 7 -5.13 -9.82 9.95
C ASN A 7 -3.79 -9.48 10.64
N GLU A 8 -3.30 -10.36 11.52
CA GLU A 8 -1.98 -10.21 12.15
C GLU A 8 -0.86 -10.38 11.14
N LYS A 9 -1.02 -11.25 10.13
CA LYS A 9 -0.06 -11.41 9.03
C LYS A 9 0.01 -10.16 8.15
N VAL A 10 -1.14 -9.57 7.82
CA VAL A 10 -1.23 -8.31 7.04
C VAL A 10 -0.64 -7.15 7.83
N GLU A 11 -1.02 -7.02 9.10
CA GLU A 11 -0.48 -5.96 9.96
C GLU A 11 1.03 -6.16 10.23
N ARG A 12 1.49 -7.41 10.37
CA ARG A 12 2.92 -7.75 10.47
C ARG A 12 3.67 -7.39 9.19
N LEU A 13 3.12 -7.63 8.01
CA LEU A 13 3.71 -7.21 6.72
C LEU A 13 3.87 -5.68 6.66
N PHE A 14 2.84 -4.92 7.05
CA PHE A 14 2.91 -3.45 7.11
C PHE A 14 3.85 -2.94 8.22
N ARG A 15 3.94 -3.61 9.37
CA ARG A 15 4.87 -3.28 10.47
C ARG A 15 6.33 -3.64 10.15
N LEU A 16 6.60 -4.75 9.44
CA LEU A 16 7.97 -5.15 9.04
C LEU A 16 8.58 -4.12 8.09
N ASN A 17 7.78 -3.56 7.18
CA ASN A 17 8.22 -2.49 6.26
C ASN A 17 8.67 -1.23 7.04
N LYS A 18 8.03 -0.92 8.16
CA LYS A 18 8.42 0.18 9.06
C LYS A 18 9.77 -0.06 9.76
N ARG A 19 10.13 -1.32 10.03
CA ARG A 19 11.45 -1.71 10.58
C ARG A 19 12.55 -1.69 9.53
N ASN A 20 12.30 -2.21 8.32
CA ASN A 20 13.28 -2.21 7.23
C ASN A 20 13.66 -0.80 6.75
N ALA A 21 12.75 0.17 6.87
CA ALA A 21 13.04 1.59 6.61
C ALA A 21 13.99 2.23 7.65
N ARG A 22 14.08 1.68 8.87
CA ARG A 22 14.99 2.17 9.93
C ARG A 22 16.37 1.49 9.90
N SER A 23 16.45 0.25 9.41
CA SER A 23 17.70 -0.53 9.42
C SER A 23 18.67 -0.23 8.27
N ARG A 24 18.34 0.67 7.33
CA ARG A 24 19.23 1.04 6.20
C ARG A 24 20.03 2.34 6.41
N SER A 25 20.10 2.85 7.64
CA SER A 25 20.77 4.13 7.95
C SER A 25 22.15 4.00 8.64
N LEU A 26 22.69 2.80 8.82
CA LEU A 26 24.00 2.62 9.44
C LEU A 26 24.75 1.48 8.73
N ASP A 27 25.49 1.81 7.68
CA ASP A 27 26.71 1.11 7.28
C ASP A 27 27.41 1.88 6.16
N THR A 28 28.13 2.94 6.54
CA THR A 28 29.27 3.46 5.78
C THR A 28 30.35 3.82 6.78
N ARG A 29 31.16 2.84 7.17
CA ARG A 29 32.50 3.11 7.70
C ARG A 29 33.38 1.87 7.66
N GLN A 30 34.31 1.82 6.69
CA GLN A 30 35.76 1.66 6.90
C GLN A 30 36.45 1.28 5.59
N GLN A 31 37.21 2.22 5.02
CA GLN A 31 38.66 2.07 4.76
C GLN A 31 39.14 3.33 4.04
N GLU A 32 39.95 4.16 4.70
CA GLU A 32 41.30 4.55 4.24
C GLU A 32 41.96 5.55 5.20
N SER A 33 43.28 5.66 5.04
CA SER A 33 44.34 5.94 6.01
C SER A 33 44.63 7.41 6.36
N SER A 34 45.02 7.60 7.63
CA SER A 34 46.15 8.42 8.15
C SER A 34 46.22 9.94 7.91
N LYS A 35 46.11 10.74 9.00
CA LYS A 35 47.19 11.55 9.64
C LYS A 35 46.65 12.76 10.46
N SER A 36 47.26 12.95 11.64
CA SER A 36 47.53 14.20 12.40
C SER A 36 46.49 14.84 13.38
N GLN A 37 46.80 14.65 14.68
CA GLN A 37 46.84 15.52 15.88
C GLN A 37 45.93 16.77 16.10
N ARG A 38 45.05 16.64 17.13
CA ARG A 38 44.77 17.47 18.37
C ARG A 38 44.65 19.03 18.33
N PRO A 39 44.08 19.69 19.38
CA PRO A 39 42.89 19.42 20.22
C PRO A 39 42.03 20.72 20.41
N VAL A 40 41.34 20.86 21.56
CA VAL A 40 40.60 22.01 22.17
C VAL A 40 39.12 22.24 21.79
N GLY A 41 38.24 22.29 22.80
CA GLY A 41 37.04 23.13 22.75
C GLY A 41 35.74 22.59 23.38
N GLY A 42 35.60 22.75 24.70
CA GLY A 42 34.41 23.19 25.44
C GLY A 42 32.97 22.84 25.00
N SER A 43 32.26 22.20 25.93
CA SER A 43 30.92 22.59 26.43
C SER A 43 29.79 22.87 25.42
N GLN A 44 28.75 22.04 25.40
CA GLN A 44 27.51 22.29 26.15
C GLN A 44 26.41 21.30 25.76
N SER A 45 25.78 20.76 26.80
CA SER A 45 24.61 19.91 26.76
C SER A 45 23.40 20.74 26.31
N ALA A 46 23.02 20.64 25.04
CA ALA A 46 21.74 21.15 24.55
C ALA A 46 20.67 20.06 24.68
N LYS A 47 19.87 20.17 25.74
CA LYS A 47 18.63 19.42 25.96
C LYS A 47 17.67 19.72 24.82
N PHE A 48 17.29 18.71 24.05
CA PHE A 48 16.19 18.83 23.09
C PHE A 48 14.84 18.80 23.81
N PRO A 49 13.91 19.70 23.47
CA PRO A 49 12.57 19.69 24.03
C PRO A 49 11.80 18.44 23.59
N LYS A 50 11.26 17.71 24.57
CA LYS A 50 10.23 16.70 24.36
C LYS A 50 8.92 17.42 24.09
N THR A 51 8.49 17.50 22.82
CA THR A 51 7.12 17.91 22.50
C THR A 51 6.52 17.07 21.37
N ALA A 52 5.27 16.69 21.61
CA ALA A 52 4.23 16.26 20.68
C ALA A 52 4.48 15.01 19.83
N SER A 53 4.23 13.87 20.48
CA SER A 53 3.53 12.70 19.94
C SER A 53 2.68 13.00 18.70
N ASN A 54 3.22 12.67 17.52
CA ASN A 54 2.48 12.68 16.26
C ASN A 54 1.66 11.39 16.20
N ARG A 55 0.44 11.46 16.72
CA ARG A 55 -0.56 10.39 16.68
C ARG A 55 -1.07 10.22 15.24
N TYR A 56 -0.36 9.44 14.43
CA TYR A 56 -1.07 8.55 13.50
C TYR A 56 -1.55 7.40 14.37
N ALA A 57 -2.78 7.54 14.84
CA ALA A 57 -3.46 6.56 15.65
C ALA A 57 -3.47 5.23 14.89
N THR A 58 -2.66 4.28 15.38
CA THR A 58 -2.86 2.85 15.22
C THR A 58 -4.16 2.51 15.97
N THR A 59 -5.31 2.89 15.40
CA THR A 59 -6.60 2.67 16.05
C THR A 59 -6.94 1.19 15.90
N ARG A 60 -7.08 0.53 17.05
CA ARG A 60 -7.41 -0.89 17.22
C ARG A 60 -8.45 -1.36 16.20
N ILE A 61 -8.08 -2.35 15.40
CA ILE A 61 -9.00 -3.15 14.59
C ILE A 61 -10.03 -3.73 15.56
N ARG A 62 -11.27 -3.24 15.52
CA ARG A 62 -12.36 -3.84 16.29
C ARG A 62 -12.70 -5.19 15.66
N HIS A 63 -12.67 -6.24 16.48
CA HIS A 63 -13.20 -7.57 16.13
C HIS A 63 -14.66 -7.45 15.66
N PRO A 64 -15.06 -8.12 14.58
CA PRO A 64 -16.48 -8.37 14.32
C PRO A 64 -17.01 -9.32 15.41
N PRO A 65 -18.26 -9.14 15.88
CA PRO A 65 -18.88 -10.11 16.77
C PRO A 65 -18.99 -11.46 16.04
N GLU A 66 -18.43 -12.51 16.66
CA GLU A 66 -18.65 -13.89 16.27
C GLU A 66 -20.15 -14.20 16.44
N GLY A 67 -20.84 -14.60 15.37
CA GLY A 67 -22.24 -15.04 15.48
C GLY A 67 -23.19 -14.78 14.32
N SER A 68 -22.75 -14.76 13.05
CA SER A 68 -23.70 -14.84 11.94
C SER A 68 -23.37 -15.99 10.99
N HIS A 69 -24.17 -17.06 11.06
CA HIS A 69 -24.21 -18.18 10.12
C HIS A 69 -24.84 -17.79 8.77
N LEU A 70 -24.54 -16.60 8.25
CA LEU A 70 -24.78 -16.29 6.85
C LEU A 70 -23.61 -16.91 6.09
N LYS A 71 -23.90 -17.89 5.22
CA LYS A 71 -22.91 -18.43 4.27
C LYS A 71 -22.22 -17.25 3.60
N LYS A 72 -20.97 -16.97 4.01
CA LYS A 72 -20.13 -15.94 3.41
C LYS A 72 -20.05 -16.31 1.93
N ALA A 73 -20.62 -15.47 1.06
CA ALA A 73 -20.47 -15.67 -0.37
C ALA A 73 -18.96 -15.73 -0.66
N SER A 74 -18.49 -16.88 -1.13
CA SER A 74 -17.08 -17.09 -1.45
C SER A 74 -16.68 -16.07 -2.52
N CYS A 75 -15.64 -15.31 -2.27
CA CYS A 75 -15.13 -14.34 -3.22
C CYS A 75 -14.49 -15.08 -4.40
N GLN A 76 -14.99 -14.85 -5.61
CA GLN A 76 -14.38 -15.40 -6.82
C GLN A 76 -13.52 -14.32 -7.47
N SER A 77 -12.32 -14.70 -7.93
CA SER A 77 -11.42 -13.76 -8.58
C SER A 77 -11.85 -13.43 -10.01
N GLY A 78 -12.55 -14.35 -10.68
CA GLY A 78 -12.88 -14.25 -12.11
C GLY A 78 -11.71 -14.59 -13.06
N LEU A 79 -10.52 -14.86 -12.52
CA LEU A 79 -9.35 -15.26 -13.31
C LEU A 79 -9.37 -16.76 -13.59
N SER A 80 -9.11 -17.13 -14.85
CA SER A 80 -8.93 -18.52 -15.26
C SER A 80 -7.67 -19.15 -14.65
N PRO A 81 -7.61 -20.49 -14.51
CA PRO A 81 -6.41 -21.17 -14.03
C PRO A 81 -5.13 -20.80 -14.81
N GLU A 82 -5.23 -20.63 -16.13
CA GLU A 82 -4.06 -20.24 -16.94
C GLU A 82 -3.63 -18.79 -16.66
N GLN A 83 -4.58 -17.85 -16.53
CA GLN A 83 -4.24 -16.47 -16.14
C GLN A 83 -3.53 -16.42 -14.78
N LYS A 84 -3.96 -17.22 -13.80
CA LYS A 84 -3.29 -17.32 -12.50
C LYS A 84 -1.85 -17.82 -12.65
N ARG A 85 -1.63 -18.87 -13.45
CA ARG A 85 -0.31 -19.44 -13.74
C ARG A 85 0.62 -18.45 -14.44
N ILE A 86 0.09 -17.68 -15.40
CA ILE A 86 0.81 -16.64 -16.12
C ILE A 86 1.25 -15.53 -15.15
N LEU A 87 0.33 -15.04 -14.30
CA LEU A 87 0.64 -14.02 -13.31
C LEU A 87 1.80 -14.44 -12.40
N GLU A 88 1.74 -15.65 -11.84
CA GLU A 88 2.81 -16.19 -11.00
C GLU A 88 4.13 -16.30 -11.77
N THR A 89 4.09 -16.88 -12.97
CA THR A 89 5.29 -17.10 -13.79
C THR A 89 5.96 -15.79 -14.16
N CYS A 90 5.19 -14.81 -14.63
CA CYS A 90 5.67 -13.49 -15.03
C CYS A 90 6.18 -12.69 -13.82
N TRP A 91 5.54 -12.83 -12.66
CA TRP A 91 5.95 -12.16 -11.44
C TRP A 91 7.24 -12.73 -10.85
N VAL A 92 7.37 -14.07 -10.78
CA VAL A 92 8.58 -14.75 -10.29
C VAL A 92 9.79 -14.42 -11.16
N LYS A 93 9.59 -14.30 -12.49
CA LYS A 93 10.64 -13.87 -13.42
C LYS A 93 11.03 -12.40 -13.27
N ALA A 94 10.18 -11.57 -12.67
CA ALA A 94 10.44 -10.15 -12.52
C ALA A 94 11.42 -9.91 -11.37
N SER A 95 12.57 -9.31 -11.68
CA SER A 95 13.50 -8.87 -10.63
C SER A 95 12.86 -7.80 -9.75
N SER A 96 13.32 -7.69 -8.49
CA SER A 96 12.86 -6.62 -7.60
C SER A 96 13.15 -5.21 -8.15
N LYS A 97 14.14 -5.06 -9.02
CA LYS A 97 14.42 -3.80 -9.74
C LYS A 97 13.34 -3.49 -10.78
N GLN A 98 12.89 -4.49 -11.53
CA GLN A 98 11.82 -4.33 -12.52
C GLN A 98 10.48 -4.02 -11.86
N ILE A 99 10.12 -4.72 -10.77
CA ILE A 99 8.88 -4.47 -10.01
C ILE A 99 8.89 -3.06 -9.43
N ARG A 100 10.02 -2.65 -8.82
CA ARG A 100 10.17 -1.29 -8.29
C ARG A 100 10.02 -0.24 -9.38
N LYS A 101 10.71 -0.42 -10.51
CA LYS A 101 10.61 0.50 -11.65
C LYS A 101 9.15 0.61 -12.14
N ALA A 102 8.46 -0.51 -12.33
CA ALA A 102 7.08 -0.53 -12.80
C ALA A 102 6.13 0.21 -11.84
N THR A 103 6.25 -0.03 -10.55
CA THR A 103 5.40 0.64 -9.54
C THR A 103 5.70 2.13 -9.37
N GLU A 104 6.97 2.53 -9.51
CA GLU A 104 7.35 3.96 -9.60
C GLU A 104 6.84 4.60 -10.90
N ASP A 105 6.87 3.89 -12.03
CA ASP A 105 6.33 4.39 -13.30
C ASP A 105 4.81 4.59 -13.23
N ILE A 106 4.07 3.62 -12.67
CA ILE A 106 2.63 3.74 -12.39
C ILE A 106 2.36 4.98 -11.54
N PHE A 107 3.07 5.13 -10.43
CA PHE A 107 2.80 6.24 -9.51
C PHE A 107 3.16 7.60 -10.12
N ALA A 108 4.26 7.68 -10.88
CA ALA A 108 4.60 8.88 -11.61
C ALA A 108 3.55 9.23 -12.67
N ALA A 109 3.01 8.24 -13.39
CA ALA A 109 1.98 8.45 -14.39
C ALA A 109 0.70 9.03 -13.77
N ILE A 110 0.26 8.49 -12.63
CA ILE A 110 -0.89 9.00 -11.86
C ILE A 110 -0.69 10.47 -11.46
N LEU A 111 0.48 10.82 -10.91
CA LEU A 111 0.78 12.19 -10.48
C LEU A 111 0.98 13.17 -11.64
N ASN A 112 1.31 12.67 -12.83
CA ASN A 112 1.40 13.46 -14.06
C ASN A 112 0.03 13.68 -14.69
N HIS A 113 -0.88 12.71 -14.59
CA HIS A 113 -2.26 12.83 -15.06
C HIS A 113 -3.00 13.92 -14.28
N ASP A 114 -2.94 13.85 -12.95
CA ASP A 114 -3.55 14.85 -12.07
C ASP A 114 -2.57 15.24 -10.96
N ARG A 115 -2.05 16.46 -11.07
CA ARG A 115 -1.07 16.99 -10.11
C ARG A 115 -1.69 17.27 -8.75
N SER A 116 -3.01 17.50 -8.66
CA SER A 116 -3.70 17.76 -7.39
C SER A 116 -3.59 16.58 -6.42
N LEU A 117 -3.46 15.36 -6.96
CA LEU A 117 -3.23 14.14 -6.19
C LEU A 117 -1.97 14.21 -5.31
N ALA A 118 -0.96 15.00 -5.69
CA ALA A 118 0.28 15.14 -4.95
C ALA A 118 0.06 15.60 -3.49
N VAL A 119 -0.97 16.41 -3.23
CA VAL A 119 -1.34 16.88 -1.88
C VAL A 119 -1.70 15.71 -0.96
N MET A 120 -2.42 14.71 -1.48
CA MET A 120 -2.79 13.53 -0.70
C MET A 120 -1.57 12.71 -0.27
N PHE A 121 -0.49 12.77 -1.06
CA PHE A 121 0.75 12.05 -0.81
C PHE A 121 1.84 12.88 -0.15
N ARG A 122 1.57 14.18 0.15
CA ARG A 122 2.56 15.14 0.68
C ARG A 122 3.75 15.31 -0.25
N LEU A 123 3.42 15.53 -1.52
CA LEU A 123 4.38 15.70 -2.62
C LEU A 123 4.11 17.00 -3.39
N ASP A 124 3.26 17.87 -2.86
CA ASP A 124 2.82 19.13 -3.46
C ASP A 124 3.95 20.17 -3.55
N ASP A 125 4.88 20.15 -2.60
CA ASP A 125 6.09 20.99 -2.57
C ASP A 125 7.25 20.42 -3.41
N VAL A 126 7.12 19.19 -3.91
CA VAL A 126 8.19 18.50 -4.64
C VAL A 126 8.09 18.77 -6.14
N PRO A 127 9.13 19.33 -6.80
CA PRO A 127 9.13 19.49 -8.25
C PRO A 127 8.98 18.16 -8.99
N ILE A 128 8.18 18.14 -10.06
CA ILE A 128 7.83 16.90 -10.78
C ILE A 128 9.06 16.17 -11.35
N ASN A 129 10.05 16.92 -11.82
CA ASN A 129 11.32 16.40 -12.33
C ASN A 129 12.19 15.74 -11.26
N ARG A 130 11.91 15.99 -9.96
CA ARG A 130 12.63 15.40 -8.81
C ARG A 130 11.76 14.44 -7.99
N ILE A 131 10.50 14.23 -8.38
CA ILE A 131 9.55 13.47 -7.55
C ILE A 131 9.99 12.03 -7.29
N ARG A 132 10.67 11.42 -8.27
CA ARG A 132 11.17 10.05 -8.19
C ARG A 132 12.30 9.88 -7.17
N GLU A 133 12.97 10.97 -6.79
CA GLU A 133 14.04 10.94 -5.78
C GLU A 133 13.47 10.96 -4.35
N ASN A 134 12.26 11.51 -4.20
CA ASN A 134 11.59 11.72 -2.92
C ASN A 134 11.24 10.40 -2.22
N GLN A 135 11.46 10.35 -0.90
CA GLN A 135 11.23 9.14 -0.09
C GLN A 135 9.75 8.82 0.12
N ALA A 136 8.88 9.83 0.24
CA ALA A 136 7.43 9.61 0.33
C ALA A 136 6.90 9.02 -0.98
N PHE A 137 7.42 9.49 -2.12
CA PHE A 137 7.12 8.90 -3.43
C PHE A 137 7.51 7.42 -3.50
N LYS A 138 8.79 7.10 -3.22
CA LYS A 138 9.29 5.72 -3.24
C LYS A 138 8.53 4.80 -2.30
N LYS A 139 8.20 5.30 -1.11
CA LYS A 139 7.42 4.54 -0.12
C LYS A 139 6.01 4.24 -0.61
N HIS A 140 5.35 5.20 -1.25
CA HIS A 140 4.00 4.99 -1.77
C HIS A 140 4.01 4.03 -2.97
N ALA A 141 4.93 4.21 -3.92
CA ALA A 141 5.13 3.26 -5.02
C ALA A 141 5.42 1.84 -4.51
N ALA A 142 6.22 1.69 -3.46
CA ALA A 142 6.48 0.39 -2.84
C ALA A 142 5.22 -0.28 -2.25
N ASN A 143 4.22 0.49 -1.80
CA ASN A 143 2.95 -0.09 -1.36
C ASN A 143 2.19 -0.74 -2.53
N PHE A 144 2.29 -0.20 -3.75
CA PHE A 144 1.71 -0.85 -4.93
C PHE A 144 2.33 -2.23 -5.15
N ALA A 145 3.66 -2.34 -5.03
CA ALA A 145 4.35 -3.62 -5.15
C ALA A 145 3.87 -4.63 -4.10
N LEU A 146 3.60 -4.19 -2.86
CA LEU A 146 3.09 -5.04 -1.79
C LEU A 146 1.67 -5.55 -2.08
N VAL A 147 0.80 -4.70 -2.62
CA VAL A 147 -0.57 -5.11 -2.97
C VAL A 147 -0.54 -6.11 -4.13
N LEU A 148 0.27 -5.86 -5.16
CA LEU A 148 0.44 -6.80 -6.27
C LEU A 148 1.00 -8.16 -5.80
N ASP A 149 2.00 -8.14 -4.93
CA ASP A 149 2.61 -9.34 -4.37
C ASP A 149 1.63 -10.14 -3.49
N LEU A 150 0.85 -9.44 -2.64
CA LEU A 150 -0.23 -10.04 -1.86
C LEU A 150 -1.21 -10.78 -2.78
N VAL A 151 -1.63 -10.14 -3.86
CA VAL A 151 -2.68 -10.66 -4.74
C VAL A 151 -2.18 -11.88 -5.50
N ILE A 152 -1.01 -11.77 -6.13
CA ILE A 152 -0.42 -12.86 -6.93
C ILE A 152 -0.19 -14.11 -6.08
N LYS A 153 0.27 -13.95 -4.83
CA LYS A 153 0.52 -15.08 -3.92
C LYS A 153 -0.74 -15.72 -3.34
N ASN A 154 -1.89 -15.05 -3.39
CA ASN A 154 -3.11 -15.53 -2.71
C ASN A 154 -4.25 -15.86 -3.67
N ILE A 155 -4.27 -15.34 -4.90
CA ILE A 155 -5.33 -15.67 -5.89
C ILE A 155 -5.47 -17.17 -6.22
N PRO A 156 -4.39 -18.00 -6.27
CA PRO A 156 -4.51 -19.43 -6.57
C PRO A 156 -5.37 -20.16 -5.54
N ASP A 157 -4.99 -20.07 -4.26
CA ASP A 157 -5.51 -20.95 -3.20
C ASP A 157 -6.21 -20.21 -2.06
N ASN A 158 -6.00 -18.89 -1.93
CA ASN A 158 -6.39 -18.10 -0.77
C ASN A 158 -7.22 -16.86 -1.17
N VAL A 159 -8.10 -17.01 -2.16
CA VAL A 159 -8.85 -15.90 -2.76
C VAL A 159 -9.72 -15.15 -1.75
N ASP A 160 -10.36 -15.84 -0.81
CA ASP A 160 -11.20 -15.19 0.22
C ASP A 160 -10.38 -14.29 1.14
N SER A 161 -9.19 -14.74 1.55
CA SER A 161 -8.25 -13.94 2.34
C SER A 161 -7.75 -12.73 1.55
N CYS A 162 -7.46 -12.92 0.26
CA CYS A 162 -7.08 -11.84 -0.65
C CYS A 162 -8.19 -10.77 -0.73
N CYS A 163 -9.44 -11.17 -0.97
CA CYS A 163 -10.56 -10.26 -1.05
C CYS A 163 -10.79 -9.50 0.26
N GLN A 164 -10.72 -10.17 1.41
CA GLN A 164 -10.86 -9.51 2.71
C GLN A 164 -9.78 -8.44 2.92
N ALA A 165 -8.52 -8.74 2.58
CA ALA A 165 -7.43 -7.78 2.68
C ALA A 165 -7.61 -6.57 1.75
N LEU A 166 -8.02 -6.80 0.50
CA LEU A 166 -8.30 -5.74 -0.48
C LEU A 166 -9.49 -4.86 -0.09
N GLN A 167 -10.57 -5.47 0.40
CA GLN A 167 -11.74 -4.75 0.90
C GLN A 167 -11.38 -3.91 2.13
N ALA A 168 -10.60 -4.47 3.07
CA ALA A 168 -10.10 -3.70 4.21
C ALA A 168 -9.25 -2.50 3.77
N LEU A 169 -8.37 -2.69 2.78
CA LEU A 169 -7.57 -1.61 2.21
C LEU A 169 -8.46 -0.55 1.52
N GLY A 170 -9.46 -0.97 0.75
CA GLY A 170 -10.45 -0.08 0.14
C GLY A 170 -11.23 0.73 1.18
N GLY A 171 -11.63 0.12 2.29
CA GLY A 171 -12.29 0.80 3.40
C GLY A 171 -11.43 1.89 4.04
N GLN A 172 -10.11 1.70 4.12
CA GLN A 172 -9.19 2.73 4.62
C GLN A 172 -9.16 3.98 3.74
N HIS A 173 -9.45 3.85 2.44
CA HIS A 173 -9.46 5.00 1.52
C HIS A 173 -10.64 5.95 1.79
N VAL A 174 -11.68 5.53 2.52
CA VAL A 174 -12.76 6.43 2.97
C VAL A 174 -12.21 7.56 3.84
N SER A 175 -11.22 7.27 4.70
CA SER A 175 -10.57 8.29 5.53
C SER A 175 -9.78 9.35 4.74
N LEU A 176 -9.58 9.14 3.45
CA LEU A 176 -8.91 10.08 2.56
C LEU A 176 -9.88 11.07 1.89
N ARG A 177 -11.21 10.89 2.03
CA ARG A 177 -12.20 11.82 1.48
C ARG A 177 -12.00 13.24 2.00
N ASP A 178 -11.77 13.40 3.30
CA ASP A 178 -11.49 14.70 3.93
C ASP A 178 -10.20 15.35 3.40
N ARG A 179 -9.36 14.58 2.70
CA ARG A 179 -8.12 15.03 2.06
C ARG A 179 -8.25 15.17 0.54
N GLY A 180 -9.49 15.11 0.03
CA GLY A 180 -9.81 15.31 -1.39
C GLY A 180 -9.86 14.03 -2.22
N PHE A 181 -9.85 12.83 -1.62
CA PHE A 181 -10.00 11.57 -2.37
C PHE A 181 -11.41 11.43 -2.96
N ASP A 182 -11.50 11.34 -4.27
CA ASP A 182 -12.73 11.08 -5.02
C ASP A 182 -12.69 9.68 -5.65
N SER A 183 -13.86 9.07 -5.76
CA SER A 183 -14.12 7.84 -6.49
C SER A 183 -13.60 7.84 -7.94
N ILE A 184 -13.55 8.99 -8.63
CA ILE A 184 -13.00 9.09 -9.99
C ILE A 184 -11.53 8.67 -10.05
N TYR A 185 -10.78 8.84 -8.96
CA TYR A 185 -9.38 8.46 -8.93
C TYR A 185 -9.19 6.95 -9.10
N TRP A 186 -10.15 6.12 -8.69
CA TRP A 186 -10.06 4.68 -8.92
C TRP A 186 -9.92 4.35 -10.41
N ASP A 187 -10.55 5.13 -11.28
CA ASP A 187 -10.49 4.91 -12.72
C ASP A 187 -9.12 5.35 -13.26
N ILE A 188 -8.59 6.49 -12.78
CA ILE A 188 -7.20 6.93 -13.05
C ILE A 188 -6.19 5.86 -12.61
N PHE A 189 -6.34 5.30 -11.40
CA PHE A 189 -5.49 4.21 -10.93
C PHE A 189 -5.61 3.01 -11.87
N THR A 190 -6.82 2.57 -12.19
CA THR A 190 -7.07 1.41 -13.06
C THR A 190 -6.32 1.56 -14.39
N ASP A 191 -6.53 2.68 -15.10
CA ASP A 191 -5.89 2.96 -16.39
C ASP A 191 -4.37 2.89 -16.29
N HIS A 192 -3.77 3.53 -15.27
CA HIS A 192 -2.32 3.55 -15.14
C HIS A 192 -1.74 2.21 -14.70
N PHE A 193 -2.45 1.42 -13.90
CA PHE A 193 -2.02 0.06 -13.56
C PHE A 193 -2.07 -0.85 -14.79
N GLU A 194 -3.17 -0.85 -15.54
CA GLU A 194 -3.34 -1.72 -16.72
C GLU A 194 -2.31 -1.42 -17.81
N ASN A 195 -2.00 -0.14 -18.04
CA ASN A 195 -1.09 0.28 -19.09
C ASN A 195 0.40 0.11 -18.75
N ASN A 196 0.75 -0.19 -17.50
CA ASN A 196 2.14 -0.26 -17.04
C ASN A 196 2.47 -1.60 -16.34
N PRO A 197 2.28 -2.76 -17.00
CA PRO A 197 2.71 -4.02 -16.42
C PRO A 197 4.24 -4.10 -16.31
N PRO A 198 4.79 -4.91 -15.39
CA PRO A 198 6.22 -5.20 -15.37
C PRO A 198 6.72 -5.75 -16.72
N ALA A 199 7.97 -5.47 -17.08
CA ALA A 199 8.56 -5.83 -18.38
C ALA A 199 8.61 -7.35 -18.69
N THR A 200 8.26 -8.20 -17.73
CA THR A 200 8.12 -9.65 -17.92
C THR A 200 6.79 -10.05 -18.56
N PHE A 201 5.77 -9.20 -18.48
CA PHE A 201 4.47 -9.38 -19.15
C PHE A 201 4.56 -8.82 -20.57
N LYS A 202 4.91 -9.69 -21.53
CA LYS A 202 5.31 -9.25 -22.88
C LYS A 202 4.25 -9.53 -23.92
N THR A 203 3.59 -10.68 -23.82
CA THR A 203 2.59 -11.12 -24.78
C THR A 203 1.22 -10.50 -24.47
N ASP A 204 0.32 -10.52 -25.45
CA ASP A 204 -1.05 -10.03 -25.25
C ASP A 204 -1.79 -10.84 -24.19
N VAL A 205 -1.54 -12.15 -24.13
CA VAL A 205 -2.08 -13.04 -23.10
C VAL A 205 -1.56 -12.69 -21.70
N ASP A 206 -0.27 -12.34 -21.58
CA ASP A 206 0.29 -11.86 -20.31
C ASP A 206 -0.42 -10.57 -19.87
N ARG A 207 -0.61 -9.64 -20.81
CA ARG A 207 -1.25 -8.33 -20.55
C ARG A 207 -2.72 -8.48 -20.19
N GLU A 208 -3.43 -9.42 -20.80
CA GLU A 208 -4.81 -9.75 -20.45
C GLU A 208 -4.90 -10.30 -19.02
N GLY A 209 -4.02 -11.24 -18.65
CA GLY A 209 -3.94 -11.74 -17.28
C GLY A 209 -3.63 -10.63 -16.27
N TRP A 210 -2.73 -9.70 -16.61
CA TRP A 210 -2.44 -8.52 -15.82
C TRP A 210 -3.66 -7.62 -15.64
N SER A 211 -4.31 -7.21 -16.72
CA SER A 211 -5.51 -6.36 -16.69
C SER A 211 -6.63 -7.02 -15.85
N ALA A 212 -6.90 -8.31 -16.07
CA ALA A 212 -7.88 -9.05 -15.27
C ALA A 212 -7.57 -9.03 -13.77
N MET A 213 -6.29 -9.15 -13.40
CA MET A 213 -5.87 -9.02 -12.00
C MET A 213 -6.09 -7.61 -11.45
N ILE A 214 -5.72 -6.56 -12.20
CA ILE A 214 -5.93 -5.17 -11.79
C ILE A 214 -7.42 -4.89 -11.58
N LEU A 215 -8.27 -5.29 -12.51
CA LEU A 215 -9.73 -5.16 -12.39
C LEU A 215 -10.26 -5.88 -11.15
N PHE A 216 -9.77 -7.09 -10.87
CA PHE A 216 -10.10 -7.81 -9.64
C PHE A 216 -9.71 -7.01 -8.38
N ILE A 217 -8.47 -6.49 -8.31
CA ILE A 217 -7.99 -5.69 -7.18
C ILE A 217 -8.92 -4.49 -6.95
N LEU A 218 -9.16 -3.71 -8.00
CA LEU A 218 -9.94 -2.48 -7.93
C LEU A 218 -11.40 -2.77 -7.60
N ALA A 219 -11.99 -3.85 -8.11
CA ALA A 219 -13.35 -4.27 -7.75
C ALA A 219 -13.48 -4.55 -6.24
N GLN A 220 -12.51 -5.27 -5.65
CA GLN A 220 -12.52 -5.55 -4.21
C GLN A 220 -12.27 -4.30 -3.37
N MET A 221 -11.36 -3.41 -3.80
CA MET A 221 -11.13 -2.13 -3.12
C MET A 221 -12.37 -1.23 -3.17
N LYS A 222 -13.01 -1.07 -4.34
CA LYS A 222 -14.27 -0.32 -4.51
C LYS A 222 -15.38 -0.92 -3.64
N LEU A 223 -15.48 -2.25 -3.54
CA LEU A 223 -16.45 -2.93 -2.68
C LEU A 223 -16.22 -2.58 -1.20
N GLY A 224 -14.98 -2.69 -0.71
CA GLY A 224 -14.62 -2.34 0.66
C GLY A 224 -14.83 -0.87 1.00
N PHE A 225 -14.49 0.03 0.07
CA PHE A 225 -14.75 1.47 0.19
C PHE A 225 -16.25 1.73 0.39
N ARG A 226 -17.10 1.19 -0.50
CA ARG A 226 -18.56 1.36 -0.43
C ARG A 226 -19.16 0.79 0.85
N GLN A 227 -18.65 -0.33 1.36
CA GLN A 227 -19.15 -0.93 2.60
C GLN A 227 -18.89 -0.04 3.83
N VAL A 228 -17.81 0.73 3.84
CA VAL A 228 -17.49 1.66 4.92
C VAL A 228 -18.18 3.00 4.71
N ASP A 229 -18.17 3.54 3.49
CA ASP A 229 -18.80 4.82 3.15
C ASP A 229 -20.33 4.78 3.29
N ARG A 230 -20.97 3.63 3.03
CA ARG A 230 -22.41 3.40 3.27
C ARG A 230 -22.76 3.10 4.72
N LYS A 231 -21.83 3.12 5.67
CA LYS A 231 -22.18 3.11 7.09
C LYS A 231 -22.42 4.57 7.49
N PRO A 232 -23.66 5.10 7.41
CA PRO A 232 -23.97 6.33 8.12
C PRO A 232 -23.67 6.07 9.59
N ASP A 233 -23.20 7.09 10.31
CA ASP A 233 -22.92 7.09 11.74
C ASP A 233 -23.95 6.28 12.54
N ARG A 234 -23.72 4.97 12.66
CA ARG A 234 -24.39 4.14 13.65
C ARG A 234 -23.70 4.49 14.95
N LEU A 235 -24.26 5.51 15.60
CA LEU A 235 -24.31 5.82 17.04
C LEU A 235 -24.09 7.32 17.32
N SER A 236 -25.05 8.18 16.96
CA SER A 236 -25.46 9.28 17.83
C SER A 236 -26.74 8.87 18.58
N VAL A 237 -26.61 7.91 19.50
CA VAL A 237 -27.67 7.66 20.50
C VAL A 237 -27.51 8.73 21.58
N THR A 238 -27.98 9.95 21.28
CA THR A 238 -28.24 10.97 22.29
C THR A 238 -29.35 11.91 21.80
N ALA A 239 -30.61 11.44 21.80
CA ALA A 239 -31.80 12.30 21.84
C ALA A 239 -33.08 11.45 21.87
N LEU A 240 -33.35 10.72 22.96
CA LEU A 240 -34.69 10.21 23.25
C LEU A 240 -35.00 10.26 24.75
N TYR A 241 -34.67 11.37 25.40
CA TYR A 241 -35.31 11.78 26.65
C TYR A 241 -35.37 13.31 26.71
N GLN A 242 -36.44 13.87 26.16
CA GLN A 242 -37.07 15.12 26.59
C GLN A 242 -38.59 14.92 26.53
#